data_AF-A0A5D0U0V7-F1
#
_entry.id   AF-A0A5D0U0V7-F1
#
_cell.length_a   1.000
_cell.length_b   1.000
_cell.length_c   1.000
_cell.angle_alpha   90.00
_cell.angle_beta   90.00
_cell.angle_gamma   90.00
#
_symmetry.space_group_name_H-M   'P 1'
#
loop_
_entity.id
_entity.type
_entity.pdbx_description
1 polymer ?
#
loop_
_entity_poly.entity_id
_entity_poly.type
_entity_poly.pdbx_seq_one_letter_code
_entity_poly.pdbx_strand_id
1 'polypeptide(L)'
;MRPEYDPRDDPPWAMQLVVRAEKADPPGHRAVCEAAATAVVRLLTDPRAAEPGGEWHGAVLEWESRRIRKVTRRARGVRWPEAEALPGVTVEHAGAQVRAFPPAPVADVPPALAKLQVAGLDLADEGAAPPPEPPYAVIAINPDVTMTTGKAAAQCGHAAQLLLRGGRRKDVAAWVDGGARVHLAADVPWQRCVKEAAVAVRDGGFTEVPPGTMTAIAWIVRK
;
A
#
# COMPACT_ATOMS: atom_id res chain seq x y z
N MET A 1 -4.71 23.10 5.75
CA MET A 1 -5.95 23.45 5.02
C MET A 1 -6.77 22.17 4.96
N ARG A 2 -8.02 22.14 5.47
CA ARG A 2 -8.85 20.93 5.31
C ARG A 2 -9.12 20.75 3.80
N PRO A 3 -9.12 19.51 3.28
CA PRO A 3 -9.50 19.28 1.89
C PRO A 3 -10.90 19.84 1.65
N GLU A 4 -11.13 20.44 0.48
CA GLU A 4 -12.48 20.83 0.06
C GLU A 4 -13.42 19.63 0.15
N TYR A 5 -14.63 19.86 0.68
CA TYR A 5 -15.68 18.86 0.76
C TYR A 5 -16.06 18.42 -0.66
N ASP A 6 -15.92 17.12 -0.94
CA ASP A 6 -16.41 16.51 -2.18
C ASP A 6 -17.60 15.62 -1.81
N PRO A 7 -18.84 15.95 -2.25
CA PRO A 7 -20.02 15.14 -1.97
C PRO A 7 -19.90 13.69 -2.43
N ARG A 8 -19.06 13.41 -3.45
CA ARG A 8 -18.78 12.04 -3.92
C ARG A 8 -17.91 11.24 -2.95
N ASP A 9 -17.35 11.91 -1.96
CA ASP A 9 -16.45 11.34 -0.96
C ASP A 9 -17.16 11.10 0.40
N ASP A 10 -18.49 11.22 0.41
CA ASP A 10 -19.37 10.96 1.55
C ASP A 10 -20.33 9.79 1.21
N PRO A 11 -20.31 8.66 1.93
CA PRO A 11 -19.37 8.35 3.01
C PRO A 11 -17.95 8.12 2.47
N PRO A 12 -16.90 8.33 3.30
CA PRO A 12 -15.54 8.04 2.89
C PRO A 12 -15.31 6.53 2.80
N TRP A 13 -14.60 6.09 1.76
CA TRP A 13 -14.16 4.71 1.57
C TRP A 13 -12.67 4.56 1.83
N ALA A 14 -12.25 3.40 2.32
CA ALA A 14 -10.84 3.09 2.50
C ALA A 14 -10.53 1.60 2.36
N MET A 15 -9.43 1.28 1.68
CA MET A 15 -8.80 -0.03 1.77
C MET A 15 -8.04 -0.14 3.10
N GLN A 16 -8.35 -1.16 3.88
CA GLN A 16 -7.60 -1.45 5.10
C GLN A 16 -6.37 -2.29 4.76
N LEU A 17 -5.27 -2.04 5.47
CA LEU A 17 -4.08 -2.88 5.50
C LEU A 17 -3.83 -3.27 6.96
N VAL A 18 -3.48 -4.52 7.24
CA VAL A 18 -3.05 -4.96 8.58
C VAL A 18 -1.66 -5.55 8.49
N VAL A 19 -0.76 -5.02 9.31
CA VAL A 19 0.61 -5.52 9.48
C VAL A 19 0.65 -6.39 10.73
N ARG A 20 1.19 -7.61 10.61
CA ARG A 20 1.57 -8.41 11.78
C ARG A 20 2.83 -7.82 12.40
N ALA A 21 2.71 -7.32 13.63
CA ALA A 21 3.82 -6.69 14.35
C ALA A 21 3.88 -7.22 15.78
N GLU A 22 4.55 -8.36 15.95
CA GLU A 22 4.78 -8.94 17.27
C GLU A 22 5.82 -8.12 18.05
N LYS A 23 5.77 -8.17 19.39
CA LYS A 23 6.74 -7.44 20.23
C LYS A 23 8.12 -8.09 20.26
N ALA A 24 8.16 -9.42 20.28
CA ALA A 24 9.39 -10.18 20.47
C ALA A 24 10.23 -10.25 19.18
N ASP A 25 9.54 -10.22 18.04
CA ASP A 25 10.14 -10.35 16.71
C ASP A 25 9.36 -9.45 15.73
N PRO A 26 9.54 -8.12 15.81
CA PRO A 26 8.90 -7.19 14.91
C PRO A 26 9.55 -7.24 13.51
N PRO A 27 8.78 -7.13 12.41
CA PRO A 27 9.39 -7.07 11.09
C PRO A 27 10.07 -5.72 10.84
N GLY A 28 10.94 -5.66 9.81
CA GLY A 28 11.59 -4.42 9.39
C GLY A 28 10.66 -3.47 8.62
N HIS A 29 10.91 -2.16 8.74
CA HIS A 29 10.16 -1.09 8.06
C HIS A 29 10.01 -1.32 6.55
N ARG A 30 11.11 -1.61 5.86
CA ARG A 30 11.15 -1.77 4.40
C ARG A 30 10.38 -3.00 3.95
N ALA A 31 10.57 -4.12 4.66
CA ALA A 31 9.86 -5.37 4.40
C ALA A 31 8.34 -5.18 4.50
N VAL A 32 7.86 -4.44 5.50
CA VAL A 32 6.44 -4.08 5.63
C VAL A 32 5.96 -3.22 4.47
N CYS A 33 6.74 -2.22 4.03
CA CYS A 33 6.37 -1.35 2.91
C CYS A 33 6.26 -2.12 1.58
N GLU A 34 7.23 -2.99 1.30
CA GLU A 34 7.27 -3.85 0.12
C GLU A 34 6.14 -4.89 0.15
N ALA A 35 5.88 -5.51 1.30
CA ALA A 35 4.77 -6.44 1.50
C ALA A 35 3.41 -5.75 1.31
N ALA A 36 3.24 -4.54 1.85
CA ALA A 36 2.01 -3.76 1.70
C ALA A 36 1.74 -3.39 0.25
N ALA A 37 2.74 -2.91 -0.48
CA ALA A 37 2.65 -2.63 -1.91
C ALA A 37 2.25 -3.86 -2.71
N THR A 38 2.91 -4.98 -2.46
CA THR A 38 2.62 -6.27 -3.11
C THR A 38 1.21 -6.75 -2.78
N ALA A 39 0.76 -6.66 -1.53
CA ALA A 39 -0.57 -7.08 -1.09
C ALA A 39 -1.69 -6.28 -1.76
N VAL A 40 -1.50 -4.96 -1.93
CA VAL A 40 -2.44 -4.12 -2.67
C VAL A 40 -2.54 -4.55 -4.13
N VAL A 41 -1.41 -4.75 -4.81
CA VAL A 41 -1.41 -5.18 -6.23
C VAL A 41 -2.10 -6.54 -6.36
N ARG A 42 -1.72 -7.51 -5.53
CA ARG A 42 -2.31 -8.85 -5.57
C ARG A 42 -3.81 -8.85 -5.30
N LEU A 43 -4.29 -7.99 -4.39
CA LEU A 43 -5.73 -7.84 -4.18
C LEU A 43 -6.42 -7.24 -5.40
N LEU A 44 -5.85 -6.19 -6.00
CA LEU A 44 -6.46 -5.51 -7.16
C LEU A 44 -6.40 -6.33 -8.45
N THR A 45 -5.53 -7.34 -8.52
CA THR A 45 -5.45 -8.31 -9.63
C THR A 45 -6.09 -9.66 -9.29
N ASP A 46 -6.61 -9.85 -8.08
CA ASP A 46 -7.34 -11.06 -7.70
C ASP A 46 -8.61 -11.14 -8.55
N PRO A 47 -8.99 -12.29 -9.13
CA PRO A 47 -10.21 -12.42 -9.93
C PRO A 47 -11.47 -11.92 -9.20
N ARG A 48 -11.52 -12.04 -7.86
CA ARG A 48 -12.63 -11.51 -7.06
C ARG A 48 -12.75 -9.99 -7.14
N ALA A 49 -11.65 -9.26 -7.37
CA ALA A 49 -11.64 -7.81 -7.53
C ALA A 49 -11.59 -7.36 -9.00
N ALA A 50 -10.85 -8.06 -9.85
CA ALA A 50 -10.55 -7.62 -11.20
C ALA A 50 -11.68 -7.93 -12.20
N GLU A 51 -12.32 -9.09 -12.07
CA GLU A 51 -13.28 -9.57 -13.07
C GLU A 51 -14.70 -9.07 -12.82
N PRO A 52 -15.46 -8.70 -13.87
CA PRO A 52 -16.88 -8.43 -13.75
C PRO A 52 -17.63 -9.60 -13.09
N GLY A 53 -18.38 -9.31 -12.04
CA GLY A 53 -19.08 -10.33 -11.24
C GLY A 53 -18.24 -10.94 -10.10
N GLY A 54 -16.98 -10.56 -9.95
CA GLY A 54 -16.17 -10.90 -8.79
C GLY A 54 -16.73 -10.29 -7.50
N GLU A 55 -16.62 -11.03 -6.39
CA GLU A 55 -17.16 -10.66 -5.07
C GLU A 55 -16.75 -9.24 -4.61
N TRP A 56 -15.53 -8.82 -4.92
CA TRP A 56 -14.94 -7.54 -4.50
C TRP A 56 -14.94 -6.49 -5.61
N HIS A 57 -15.36 -6.84 -6.82
CA HIS A 57 -15.25 -5.99 -8.01
C HIS A 57 -16.00 -4.67 -7.85
N GLY A 58 -17.27 -4.74 -7.44
CA GLY A 58 -18.08 -3.53 -7.22
C GLY A 58 -17.50 -2.62 -6.13
N ALA A 59 -16.98 -3.21 -5.05
CA ALA A 59 -16.37 -2.46 -3.96
C ALA A 59 -15.08 -1.73 -4.40
N VAL A 60 -14.25 -2.39 -5.21
CA VAL A 60 -13.04 -1.79 -5.79
C VAL A 60 -13.39 -0.65 -6.75
N LEU A 61 -14.36 -0.85 -7.65
CA LEU A 61 -14.81 0.19 -8.58
C LEU A 61 -15.36 1.42 -7.83
N GLU A 62 -16.20 1.19 -6.82
CA GLU A 62 -16.79 2.26 -6.02
C GLU A 62 -15.71 3.08 -5.32
N TRP A 63 -14.73 2.41 -4.68
CA TRP A 63 -13.62 3.08 -4.01
C TRP A 63 -12.66 3.81 -4.96
N GLU A 64 -12.34 3.23 -6.13
CA GLU A 64 -11.47 3.86 -7.12
C GLU A 64 -12.12 5.09 -7.79
N SER A 65 -13.45 5.20 -7.77
CA SER A 65 -14.18 6.38 -8.26
C SER A 65 -14.13 7.61 -7.33
N ARG A 66 -13.58 7.43 -6.12
CA ARG A 66 -13.55 8.42 -5.03
C ARG A 66 -12.13 8.86 -4.71
N ARG A 67 -11.93 9.60 -3.61
CA ARG A 67 -10.58 9.87 -3.08
C ARG A 67 -10.01 8.59 -2.47
N ILE A 68 -9.06 7.99 -3.18
CA ILE A 68 -8.45 6.70 -2.82
C ILE A 68 -7.69 6.80 -1.49
N ARG A 69 -8.24 6.20 -0.44
CA ARG A 69 -7.63 6.08 0.89
C ARG A 69 -7.14 4.67 1.19
N LYS A 70 -6.01 4.60 1.91
CA LYS A 70 -5.51 3.38 2.54
C LYS A 70 -5.26 3.64 4.01
N VAL A 71 -5.67 2.72 4.87
CA VAL A 71 -5.47 2.82 6.32
C VAL A 71 -4.70 1.60 6.78
N THR A 72 -3.47 1.81 7.24
CA THR A 72 -2.65 0.75 7.81
C THR A 72 -2.89 0.63 9.31
N ARG A 73 -3.11 -0.60 9.76
CA ARG A 73 -3.30 -0.98 11.16
C ARG A 73 -2.27 -2.01 11.56
N ARG A 74 -2.03 -2.14 12.86
CA ARG A 74 -1.16 -3.19 13.42
C ARG A 74 -1.95 -4.22 14.20
N ALA A 75 -1.61 -5.49 14.01
CA ALA A 75 -2.13 -6.61 14.78
C ALA A 75 -0.98 -7.41 15.41
N ARG A 76 -1.26 -8.04 16.55
CA ARG A 76 -0.33 -8.89 17.30
C ARG A 76 -1.07 -9.96 18.08
N GLY A 77 -0.43 -11.08 18.37
CA GLY A 77 -1.06 -12.21 19.07
C GLY A 77 -2.38 -12.61 18.43
N VAL A 78 -3.42 -12.83 19.24
CA VAL A 78 -4.75 -13.27 18.78
C VAL A 78 -5.40 -12.33 17.75
N ARG A 79 -5.02 -11.06 17.71
CA ARG A 79 -5.57 -10.08 16.77
C ARG A 79 -5.15 -10.33 15.33
N TRP A 80 -4.00 -10.99 15.10
CA TRP A 80 -3.55 -11.30 13.74
C TRP A 80 -4.40 -12.41 13.10
N PRO A 81 -4.57 -13.61 13.72
CA PRO A 81 -5.46 -14.63 13.18
C PRO A 81 -6.91 -14.16 13.01
N GLU A 82 -7.42 -13.32 13.93
CA GLU A 82 -8.75 -12.71 13.79
C GLU A 82 -8.87 -11.83 12.52
N ALA A 83 -7.83 -11.09 12.18
CA ALA A 83 -7.79 -10.28 10.96
C ALA A 83 -7.60 -11.15 9.71
N GLU A 84 -6.79 -12.20 9.80
CA GLU A 84 -6.52 -13.13 8.70
C GLU A 84 -7.75 -13.95 8.29
N ALA A 85 -8.64 -14.25 9.23
CA ALA A 85 -9.89 -14.95 8.98
C ALA A 85 -10.90 -14.16 8.12
N LEU A 86 -10.75 -12.83 8.02
CA LEU A 86 -11.62 -12.00 7.17
C LEU A 86 -11.19 -12.06 5.71
N PRO A 87 -12.09 -11.85 4.72
CA PRO A 87 -11.74 -11.83 3.29
C PRO A 87 -10.61 -10.83 2.96
N GLY A 88 -9.65 -11.25 2.14
CA GLY A 88 -8.49 -10.45 1.78
C GLY A 88 -7.32 -11.27 1.25
N VAL A 89 -6.19 -10.60 1.05
CA VAL A 89 -4.94 -11.19 0.54
C VAL A 89 -3.81 -10.92 1.52
N THR A 90 -3.16 -11.98 2.02
CA THR A 90 -1.94 -11.88 2.84
C THR A 90 -0.72 -12.05 1.93
N VAL A 91 0.28 -11.20 2.14
CA VAL A 91 1.62 -11.34 1.58
C VAL A 91 2.62 -11.49 2.71
N GLU A 92 3.50 -12.47 2.56
CA GLU A 92 4.70 -12.61 3.36
C GLU A 92 5.92 -12.21 2.52
N HIS A 93 6.78 -11.36 3.08
CA HIS A 93 7.99 -10.89 2.42
C HIS A 93 9.04 -10.51 3.45
N ALA A 94 10.22 -11.14 3.37
CA ALA A 94 11.35 -10.88 4.27
C ALA A 94 10.95 -10.84 5.77
N GLY A 95 10.14 -11.80 6.21
CA GLY A 95 9.65 -11.90 7.59
C GLY A 95 8.47 -10.97 7.94
N ALA A 96 8.13 -10.00 7.09
CA ALA A 96 6.93 -9.18 7.24
C ALA A 96 5.70 -9.90 6.71
N GLN A 97 4.58 -9.81 7.43
CA GLN A 97 3.27 -10.26 6.96
C GLN A 97 2.30 -9.09 6.94
N VAL A 98 1.72 -8.84 5.76
CA VAL A 98 0.76 -7.76 5.54
C VAL A 98 -0.46 -8.30 4.81
N ARG A 99 -1.65 -7.98 5.33
CA ARG A 99 -2.93 -8.33 4.72
C ARG A 99 -3.62 -7.11 4.16
N ALA A 100 -4.00 -7.15 2.89
CA ALA A 100 -4.88 -6.18 2.26
C ALA A 100 -6.33 -6.71 2.27
N PHE A 101 -7.27 -5.81 2.53
CA PHE A 101 -8.70 -6.13 2.59
C PHE A 101 -9.44 -5.42 1.45
N PRO A 102 -10.55 -6.00 0.93
CA PRO A 102 -11.41 -5.30 -0.01
C PRO A 102 -11.82 -3.94 0.56
N PRO A 103 -11.81 -2.87 -0.24
CA PRO A 103 -12.20 -1.55 0.25
C PRO A 103 -13.68 -1.54 0.64
N ALA A 104 -14.01 -0.74 1.65
CA ALA A 104 -15.37 -0.58 2.15
C ALA A 104 -15.57 0.86 2.66
N PRO A 105 -16.82 1.30 2.89
CA PRO A 105 -17.09 2.51 3.66
C PRO A 105 -16.38 2.45 5.02
N VAL A 106 -15.86 3.59 5.49
CA VAL A 106 -15.16 3.67 6.78
C VAL A 106 -16.08 3.29 7.95
N ALA A 107 -17.39 3.53 7.80
CA ALA A 107 -18.41 3.13 8.77
C ALA A 107 -18.60 1.60 8.85
N ASP A 108 -18.28 0.86 7.78
CA ASP A 108 -18.55 -0.57 7.64
C ASP A 108 -17.30 -1.43 7.87
N VAL A 109 -16.22 -0.84 8.39
CA VAL A 109 -15.00 -1.59 8.72
C VAL A 109 -15.33 -2.68 9.76
N PRO A 110 -15.01 -3.96 9.49
CA PRO A 110 -15.34 -5.06 10.39
C PRO A 110 -14.84 -4.81 11.82
N PRO A 111 -15.60 -5.18 12.87
CA PRO A 111 -15.21 -4.92 14.27
C PRO A 111 -13.82 -5.46 14.64
N ALA A 112 -13.42 -6.59 14.04
CA ALA A 112 -12.10 -7.17 14.24
C ALA A 112 -10.95 -6.27 13.74
N LEU A 113 -11.18 -5.46 12.70
CA LEU A 113 -10.23 -4.47 12.19
C LEU A 113 -10.37 -3.12 12.90
N ALA A 114 -11.60 -2.68 13.19
CA ALA A 114 -11.88 -1.38 13.80
C ALA A 114 -11.16 -1.17 15.14
N LYS A 115 -11.03 -2.24 15.94
CA LYS A 115 -10.32 -2.25 17.23
C LYS A 115 -8.79 -2.23 17.12
N LEU A 116 -8.22 -2.44 15.93
CA LEU A 116 -6.77 -2.41 15.72
C LEU A 116 -6.28 -0.97 15.62
N GLN A 117 -5.08 -0.72 16.16
CA GLN A 117 -4.50 0.62 16.21
C GLN A 117 -3.96 1.04 14.83
N VAL A 118 -4.31 2.27 14.42
CA VAL A 118 -3.77 2.94 13.22
C VAL A 118 -2.46 3.67 13.55
N ALA A 119 -2.32 4.17 14.78
CA ALA A 119 -1.13 4.88 15.26
C ALA A 119 -0.11 3.92 15.91
N GLY A 120 1.13 4.39 16.03
CA GLY A 120 2.18 3.70 16.80
C GLY A 120 2.78 2.46 16.13
N LEU A 121 2.68 2.36 14.80
CA LEU A 121 3.47 1.42 14.01
C LEU A 121 4.69 2.16 13.45
N ASP A 122 5.79 2.08 14.19
CA ASP A 122 7.08 2.63 13.82
C ASP A 122 8.16 1.57 14.07
N LEU A 123 8.68 0.99 12.99
CA LEU A 123 9.59 -0.14 12.98
C LEU A 123 10.97 0.33 12.55
N ALA A 124 12.00 -0.42 12.95
CA ALA A 124 13.36 -0.09 12.56
C ALA A 124 13.55 -0.24 11.05
N ASP A 125 14.30 0.69 10.43
CA ASP A 125 14.82 0.52 9.08
C ASP A 125 16.23 -0.06 9.18
N GLU A 126 16.37 -1.34 8.83
CA GLU A 126 17.63 -2.09 8.89
C GLU A 126 18.45 -1.99 7.58
N GLY A 127 18.04 -1.11 6.67
CA GLY A 127 18.68 -0.94 5.36
C GLY A 127 18.07 -1.83 4.28
N ALA A 128 18.41 -1.55 3.02
CA ALA A 128 17.85 -2.28 1.88
C ALA A 128 18.57 -3.60 1.63
N ALA A 129 17.77 -4.66 1.43
CA ALA A 129 18.24 -5.87 0.78
C ALA A 129 18.54 -5.61 -0.71
N PRO A 130 19.35 -6.46 -1.37
CA PRO A 130 19.55 -6.37 -2.82
C PRO A 130 18.21 -6.42 -3.58
N PRO A 131 18.06 -5.67 -4.69
CA PRO A 131 16.87 -5.76 -5.51
C PRO A 131 16.71 -7.18 -6.10
N PRO A 132 15.47 -7.64 -6.34
CA PRO A 132 15.23 -8.92 -6.99
C PRO A 132 15.53 -8.84 -8.50
N GLU A 133 15.67 -9.99 -9.16
CA GLU A 133 15.83 -10.04 -10.63
C GLU A 133 14.65 -9.39 -11.36
N PRO A 134 14.82 -8.59 -12.42
CA PRO A 134 13.71 -8.01 -13.19
C PRO A 134 12.74 -9.05 -13.78
N PRO A 135 11.44 -8.72 -13.92
CA PRO A 135 10.83 -7.43 -13.64
C PRO A 135 10.40 -7.24 -12.17
N TYR A 136 10.56 -6.03 -11.65
CA TYR A 136 10.06 -5.61 -10.34
C TYR A 136 9.72 -4.11 -10.34
N ALA A 137 8.84 -3.69 -9.43
CA ALA A 137 8.57 -2.28 -9.21
C ALA A 137 9.55 -1.71 -8.19
N VAL A 138 10.11 -0.54 -8.49
CA VAL A 138 10.79 0.28 -7.49
C VAL A 138 9.81 1.29 -6.94
N ILE A 139 9.80 1.45 -5.62
CA ILE A 139 9.10 2.54 -4.94
C ILE A 139 10.14 3.37 -4.19
N ALA A 140 10.10 4.70 -4.31
CA ALA A 140 10.89 5.60 -3.47
C ALA A 140 9.94 6.46 -2.64
N ILE A 141 10.25 6.60 -1.35
CA ILE A 141 9.56 7.50 -0.43
C ILE A 141 10.31 8.82 -0.40
N ASN A 142 9.59 9.94 -0.33
CA ASN A 142 10.19 11.25 -0.23
C ASN A 142 10.93 11.40 1.12
N PRO A 143 12.26 11.60 1.12
CA PRO A 143 13.04 11.71 2.36
C PRO A 143 12.71 12.98 3.18
N ASP A 144 12.15 14.00 2.55
CA ASP A 144 11.76 15.26 3.22
C ASP A 144 10.43 15.11 4.00
N VAL A 145 9.80 13.94 3.95
CA VAL A 145 8.52 13.65 4.60
C VAL A 145 8.71 12.56 5.66
N THR A 146 8.72 12.96 6.93
CA THR A 146 8.75 12.00 8.04
C THR A 146 7.43 11.21 8.10
N MET A 147 7.53 9.89 8.02
CA MET A 147 6.37 9.00 8.10
C MET A 147 6.64 7.86 9.07
N THR A 148 5.63 7.53 9.87
CA THR A 148 5.61 6.25 10.57
C THR A 148 5.56 5.11 9.56
N THR A 149 5.97 3.92 9.97
CA THR A 149 5.90 2.72 9.11
C THR A 149 4.49 2.46 8.58
N GLY A 150 3.45 2.68 9.40
CA GLY A 150 2.06 2.56 8.94
C GLY A 150 1.69 3.52 7.80
N LYS A 151 2.10 4.79 7.90
CA LYS A 151 1.88 5.80 6.84
C LYS A 151 2.70 5.44 5.59
N ALA A 152 3.96 5.08 5.74
CA ALA A 152 4.83 4.64 4.64
C ALA A 152 4.26 3.43 3.88
N ALA A 153 3.76 2.42 4.60
CA ALA A 153 3.12 1.24 4.00
C ALA A 153 1.87 1.60 3.18
N ALA A 154 1.04 2.52 3.69
CA ALA A 154 -0.12 3.02 2.96
C ALA A 154 0.28 3.76 1.67
N GLN A 155 1.33 4.60 1.74
CA GLN A 155 1.86 5.32 0.58
C GLN A 155 2.48 4.37 -0.45
N CYS A 156 3.22 3.33 -0.02
CA CYS A 156 3.75 2.30 -0.92
C CYS A 156 2.63 1.52 -1.61
N GLY A 157 1.57 1.15 -0.87
CA GLY A 157 0.35 0.58 -1.44
C GLY A 157 -0.31 1.51 -2.47
N HIS A 158 -0.32 2.83 -2.22
CA HIS A 158 -0.87 3.80 -3.17
C HIS A 158 0.00 3.94 -4.43
N ALA A 159 1.32 4.03 -4.28
CA ALA A 159 2.26 4.11 -5.41
C ALA A 159 2.16 2.86 -6.30
N ALA A 160 2.06 1.67 -5.70
CA ALA A 160 1.91 0.42 -6.42
C ALA A 160 0.57 0.33 -7.18
N GLN A 161 -0.53 0.80 -6.58
CA GLN A 161 -1.82 0.92 -7.28
C GLN A 161 -1.73 1.88 -8.48
N LEU A 162 -1.14 3.06 -8.31
CA LEU A 162 -0.97 4.00 -9.42
C LEU A 162 -0.13 3.38 -10.53
N LEU A 163 0.92 2.65 -10.19
CA LEU A 163 1.76 1.96 -11.17
C LEU A 163 0.99 0.86 -11.90
N LEU A 164 0.16 0.09 -11.20
CA LEU A 164 -0.71 -0.93 -11.78
C LEU A 164 -1.71 -0.33 -12.79
N ARG A 165 -2.29 0.84 -12.50
CA ARG A 165 -3.32 1.48 -13.34
C ARG A 165 -2.74 2.36 -14.45
N GLY A 166 -1.62 3.04 -14.18
CA GLY A 166 -1.02 4.05 -15.07
C GLY A 166 0.27 3.63 -15.77
N GLY A 167 0.85 2.49 -15.40
CA GLY A 167 2.06 1.95 -16.03
C GLY A 167 1.83 1.46 -17.46
N ARG A 168 2.93 1.26 -18.20
CA ARG A 168 2.86 0.68 -19.56
C ARG A 168 2.33 -0.75 -19.47
N ARG A 169 1.25 -1.05 -20.18
CA ARG A 169 0.52 -2.33 -20.11
C ARG A 169 1.43 -3.57 -20.16
N LYS A 170 2.38 -3.62 -21.10
CA LYS A 170 3.32 -4.74 -21.25
C LYS A 170 4.22 -4.93 -20.02
N ASP A 171 4.74 -3.83 -19.48
CA ASP A 171 5.66 -3.86 -18.34
C ASP A 171 4.90 -4.20 -17.05
N VAL A 172 3.69 -3.66 -16.88
CA VAL A 172 2.79 -3.98 -15.77
C VAL A 172 2.41 -5.46 -15.79
N ALA A 173 2.00 -6.00 -16.95
CA ALA A 173 1.66 -7.42 -17.08
C ALA A 173 2.84 -8.31 -16.68
N ALA A 174 4.03 -8.05 -17.23
CA ALA A 174 5.24 -8.81 -16.90
C ALA A 174 5.61 -8.72 -15.40
N TRP A 175 5.41 -7.56 -14.77
CA TRP A 175 5.64 -7.37 -13.34
C TRP A 175 4.63 -8.14 -12.48
N VAL A 176 3.34 -8.08 -12.81
CA VAL A 176 2.27 -8.81 -12.12
C VAL A 176 2.47 -10.33 -12.26
N ASP A 177 2.74 -10.82 -13.47
CA ASP A 177 3.06 -12.24 -13.75
C ASP A 177 4.33 -12.69 -13.00
N GLY A 178 5.28 -11.78 -12.81
CA GLY A 178 6.49 -11.96 -12.00
C GLY A 178 6.25 -11.91 -10.48
N GLY A 179 4.99 -11.99 -10.02
CA GLY A 179 4.61 -12.04 -8.61
C GLY A 179 4.38 -10.66 -7.96
N ALA A 180 4.32 -9.60 -8.76
CA ALA A 180 4.20 -8.21 -8.33
C ALA A 180 5.30 -7.77 -7.34
N ARG A 181 6.53 -8.25 -7.53
CA ARG A 181 7.67 -7.97 -6.64
C ARG A 181 7.96 -6.47 -6.54
N VAL A 182 8.20 -5.98 -5.33
CA VAL A 182 8.48 -4.58 -5.04
C VAL A 182 9.82 -4.47 -4.33
N HIS A 183 10.59 -3.43 -4.67
CA HIS A 183 11.80 -3.04 -3.99
C HIS A 183 11.71 -1.57 -3.60
N LEU A 184 11.91 -1.26 -2.31
CA LEU A 184 11.97 0.11 -1.82
C LEU A 184 13.38 0.65 -2.11
N ALA A 185 13.47 1.77 -2.84
CA ALA A 185 14.73 2.41 -3.18
C ALA A 185 15.50 2.85 -1.92
N ALA A 186 16.78 2.54 -1.87
CA ALA A 186 17.72 3.02 -0.85
C ALA A 186 18.88 3.72 -1.51
N ASP A 187 19.44 4.71 -0.81
CA ASP A 187 20.71 5.37 -1.16
C ASP A 187 20.75 5.99 -2.58
N VAL A 188 19.58 6.23 -3.19
CA VAL A 188 19.44 6.96 -4.45
C VAL A 188 18.90 8.37 -4.17
N PRO A 189 19.57 9.44 -4.64
CA PRO A 189 19.08 10.79 -4.47
C PRO A 189 17.66 10.97 -5.02
N TRP A 190 16.79 11.60 -4.25
CA TRP A 190 15.37 11.79 -4.58
C TRP A 190 15.16 12.37 -5.98
N GLN A 191 15.94 13.39 -6.36
CA GLN A 191 15.86 14.02 -7.69
C GLN A 191 16.16 13.06 -8.84
N ARG A 192 16.96 12.02 -8.60
CA ARG A 192 17.21 10.96 -9.60
C ARG A 192 16.01 10.04 -9.69
N CYS A 193 15.44 9.62 -8.55
CA CYS A 193 14.22 8.81 -8.53
C CYS A 193 13.07 9.53 -9.25
N VAL A 194 12.92 10.85 -9.06
CA VAL A 194 11.87 11.66 -9.72
C VAL A 194 11.98 11.61 -11.25
N LYS A 195 13.19 11.54 -11.81
CA LYS A 195 13.40 11.44 -13.27
C LYS A 195 13.00 10.08 -13.83
N GLU A 196 13.11 9.03 -13.03
CA GLU A 196 12.75 7.66 -13.40
C GLU A 196 11.26 7.36 -13.16
N ALA A 197 10.60 8.16 -12.33
CA ALA A 197 9.23 7.91 -11.89
C ALA A 197 8.24 7.83 -13.06
N ALA A 198 7.52 6.71 -13.14
CA ALA A 198 6.37 6.57 -14.03
C ALA A 198 5.10 7.17 -13.39
N VAL A 199 5.03 7.11 -12.06
CA VAL A 199 3.90 7.63 -11.27
C VAL A 199 4.39 8.31 -10.00
N ALA A 200 3.58 9.25 -9.49
CA ALA A 200 3.82 9.97 -8.26
C ALA A 200 2.56 10.02 -7.40
N VAL A 201 2.69 9.64 -6.13
CA VAL A 201 1.68 9.84 -5.11
C VAL A 201 1.78 11.26 -4.60
N ARG A 202 0.65 11.97 -4.57
CA ARG A 202 0.54 13.31 -4.00
C ARG A 202 -0.47 13.29 -2.88
N ASP A 203 -0.10 13.84 -1.74
CA ASP A 203 -1.01 13.90 -0.60
C ASP A 203 -2.24 14.76 -0.94
N GLY A 204 -3.44 14.19 -0.74
CA GLY A 204 -4.71 14.85 -0.98
C GLY A 204 -5.13 15.87 0.10
N GLY A 205 -4.26 16.16 1.07
CA GLY A 205 -4.50 17.08 2.19
C GLY A 205 -5.12 16.42 3.43
N PHE A 206 -5.11 15.10 3.52
CA PHE A 206 -5.67 14.35 4.66
C PHE A 206 -4.62 13.89 5.66
N THR A 207 -3.37 14.28 5.47
CA THR A 207 -2.27 14.00 6.39
C THR A 207 -1.67 15.28 6.96
N GLU A 208 -0.65 15.14 7.79
CA GLU A 208 0.07 16.25 8.43
C GLU A 208 0.98 17.01 7.45
N VAL A 209 1.16 16.54 6.21
CA VAL A 209 1.97 17.23 5.20
C VAL A 209 1.16 18.23 4.37
N PRO A 210 1.79 19.26 3.79
CA PRO A 210 1.12 20.17 2.88
C PRO A 210 0.42 19.42 1.72
N PRO A 211 -0.81 19.78 1.35
CA PRO A 211 -1.47 19.20 0.18
C PRO A 211 -0.61 19.33 -1.08
N GLY A 212 -0.62 18.31 -1.94
CA GLY A 212 0.17 18.27 -3.17
C GLY A 212 1.63 17.82 -3.00
N THR A 213 2.09 17.65 -1.75
CA THR A 213 3.39 17.05 -1.43
C THR A 213 3.51 15.69 -2.09
N MET A 214 4.60 15.47 -2.83
CA MET A 214 4.92 14.17 -3.41
C MET A 214 5.48 13.26 -2.33
N THR A 215 4.72 12.25 -1.91
CA THR A 215 5.06 11.39 -0.76
C THR A 215 5.79 10.12 -1.17
N ALA A 216 5.46 9.59 -2.34
CA ALA A 216 6.11 8.42 -2.93
C ALA A 216 6.06 8.48 -4.45
N ILE A 217 6.99 7.80 -5.10
CA ILE A 217 7.09 7.65 -6.56
C ILE A 217 7.40 6.21 -6.89
N ALA A 218 7.01 5.76 -8.09
CA ALA A 218 7.27 4.38 -8.51
C ALA A 218 7.52 4.25 -10.00
N TRP A 219 8.29 3.21 -10.36
CA TRP A 219 8.56 2.80 -11.74
C TRP A 219 8.83 1.29 -11.81
N ILE A 220 8.84 0.72 -13.02
CA ILE A 220 9.15 -0.71 -13.23
C ILE A 220 10.57 -0.83 -13.80
N VAL A 221 11.38 -1.65 -13.15
CA VAL A 221 12.65 -2.15 -13.71
C VAL A 221 12.32 -3.35 -14.58
N ARG A 222 12.71 -3.26 -15.85
CA ARG A 222 12.44 -4.24 -16.90
C ARG A 222 13.63 -5.18 -17.05
N LYS A 223 13.42 -6.35 -17.65
CA LYS A 223 14.52 -7.20 -18.14
C LYS A 223 15.33 -6.49 -19.22
#